data_AF-A0A4Q2ZQY3-F1
#
_entry.id   AF-A0A4Q2ZQY3-F1
#
_cell.length_a   1.000
_cell.length_b   1.000
_cell.length_c   1.000
_cell.angle_alpha   90.00
_cell.angle_beta   90.00
_cell.angle_gamma   90.00
#
_symmetry.space_group_name_H-M   'P 1'
#
loop_
_entity.id
_entity.type
_entity.pdbx_description
1 polymer ?
#
loop_
_entity_poly.entity_id
_entity_poly.type
_entity_poly.pdbx_seq_one_letter_code
_entity_poly.pdbx_strand_id
1 'polypeptide(L)'
;MAPQILTSYSRRSFLRQAARASIGLTAASAVMRDLRLISTASAQGGSMPTDYKALVCIFLAGGNDSDNTIVATNTADHANYLAIRQKLGIALSNLHAITPDNTPVPGRTYGLHPSLGVAGTGGSGIKALFEEGKAAMIFNVGPLLAPTTKADFLNGTVALPPQLFSHSDQTIHWQTSIPDQPPTPSGEPDGMTRCRIWSISIRPRPTCSAKPMPPRWAVPRALVRS
;
A
#
# COMPACT_ATOMS: atom_id res chain seq x y z
N MET A 1 16.54 -7.67 63.09
CA MET A 1 16.89 -8.53 61.94
C MET A 1 15.58 -9.14 61.44
N ALA A 2 14.97 -8.56 60.40
CA ALA A 2 13.66 -8.96 59.91
C ALA A 2 13.77 -10.18 58.96
N PRO A 3 12.85 -11.15 58.99
CA PRO A 3 12.93 -12.34 58.17
C PRO A 3 12.64 -12.01 56.70
N GLN A 4 13.51 -12.47 55.81
CA GLN A 4 13.34 -12.38 54.36
C GLN A 4 12.32 -13.44 53.91
N ILE A 5 11.15 -13.03 53.44
CA ILE A 5 10.16 -13.91 52.82
C ILE A 5 10.69 -14.31 51.43
N LEU A 6 11.21 -15.54 51.31
CA LEU A 6 11.51 -16.14 50.01
C LEU A 6 10.19 -16.39 49.27
N THR A 7 9.94 -15.60 48.22
CA THR A 7 8.80 -15.76 47.32
C THR A 7 9.00 -17.04 46.50
N SER A 8 8.32 -18.12 46.89
CA SER A 8 8.33 -19.37 46.13
C SER A 8 7.59 -19.18 44.80
N TYR A 9 8.34 -19.14 43.71
CA TYR A 9 7.76 -19.14 42.36
C TYR A 9 7.06 -20.48 42.11
N SER A 10 5.72 -20.49 42.13
CA SER A 10 4.97 -21.72 41.87
C SER A 10 5.07 -22.13 40.39
N ARG A 11 5.03 -23.45 40.12
CA ARG A 11 4.97 -24.00 38.74
C ARG A 11 3.85 -23.35 37.90
N ARG A 12 2.74 -23.00 38.54
CA ARG A 12 1.61 -22.29 37.93
C ARG A 12 1.95 -20.84 37.56
N SER A 13 2.80 -20.15 38.34
CA SER A 13 3.32 -18.81 38.01
C SER A 13 4.23 -18.86 36.78
N PHE A 14 5.12 -19.86 36.71
CA PHE A 14 5.99 -20.07 35.55
C PHE A 14 5.20 -20.35 34.27
N LEU A 15 4.23 -21.26 34.30
CA LEU A 15 3.38 -21.56 33.14
C LEU A 15 2.55 -20.36 32.68
N ARG A 16 2.05 -19.53 33.62
CA ARG A 16 1.36 -18.27 33.29
C ARG A 16 2.28 -17.25 32.65
N GLN A 17 3.54 -17.17 33.07
CA GLN A 17 4.53 -16.27 32.46
C GLN A 17 5.00 -16.77 31.09
N ALA A 18 5.22 -18.07 30.92
CA ALA A 18 5.59 -18.67 29.65
C ALA A 18 4.50 -18.50 28.57
N ALA A 19 3.22 -18.72 28.93
CA ALA A 19 2.08 -18.52 28.03
C ALA A 19 1.92 -17.05 27.59
N ARG A 20 2.25 -16.09 28.46
CA ARG A 20 2.25 -14.66 28.12
C ARG A 20 3.42 -14.26 27.22
N ALA A 21 4.58 -14.92 27.38
CA ALA A 21 5.76 -14.67 26.56
C ALA A 21 5.63 -15.24 25.14
N SER A 22 5.01 -16.41 24.97
CA SER A 22 4.78 -17.02 23.64
C SER A 22 3.84 -16.20 22.76
N ILE A 23 2.84 -15.55 23.37
CA ILE A 23 1.91 -14.62 22.73
C ILE A 23 2.65 -13.35 22.21
N GLY A 24 3.68 -12.89 22.94
CA GLY A 24 4.48 -11.73 22.57
C GLY A 24 5.39 -11.95 21.35
N LEU A 25 5.88 -13.17 21.15
CA LEU A 25 6.81 -13.50 20.05
C LEU A 25 6.15 -13.42 18.67
N THR A 26 4.88 -13.79 18.54
CA THR A 26 4.15 -13.76 17.26
C THR A 26 3.64 -12.34 16.91
N ALA A 27 3.44 -11.46 17.90
CA ALA A 27 3.16 -10.05 17.66
C ALA A 27 4.41 -9.31 17.16
N ALA A 28 5.58 -9.67 17.71
CA ALA A 28 6.85 -9.12 17.27
C ALA A 28 7.17 -9.43 15.80
N SER A 29 6.77 -10.60 15.26
CA SER A 29 7.07 -10.95 13.87
C SER A 29 6.32 -10.12 12.82
N ALA A 30 5.06 -9.76 13.09
CA ALA A 30 4.28 -8.90 12.20
C ALA A 30 4.84 -7.46 12.20
N VAL A 31 5.10 -6.92 13.39
CA VAL A 31 5.75 -5.60 13.57
C VAL A 31 7.14 -5.57 12.93
N MET A 32 7.91 -6.67 13.00
CA MET A 32 9.21 -6.77 12.34
C MET A 32 9.12 -6.78 10.80
N ARG A 33 8.05 -7.33 10.20
CA ARG A 33 7.86 -7.28 8.74
C ARG A 33 7.53 -5.87 8.29
N ASP A 34 6.62 -5.19 8.98
CA ASP A 34 6.25 -3.81 8.66
C ASP A 34 7.43 -2.84 8.88
N LEU A 35 8.20 -3.01 9.96
CA LEU A 35 9.44 -2.24 10.17
C LEU A 35 10.49 -2.52 9.10
N ARG A 36 10.61 -3.76 8.61
CA ARG A 36 11.53 -4.09 7.51
C ARG A 36 11.12 -3.43 6.21
N LEU A 37 9.82 -3.41 5.88
CA LEU A 37 9.33 -2.76 4.67
C LEU A 37 9.58 -1.24 4.70
N ILE A 38 9.29 -0.58 5.83
CA ILE A 38 9.56 0.84 6.03
C ILE A 38 11.08 1.12 6.04
N SER A 39 11.88 0.26 6.67
CA SER A 39 13.34 0.37 6.69
C SER A 39 13.97 0.15 5.31
N THR A 40 13.40 -0.71 4.46
CA THR A 40 13.87 -0.89 3.08
C THR A 40 13.47 0.27 2.19
N ALA A 41 12.32 0.89 2.45
CA ALA A 41 11.90 2.11 1.75
C ALA A 41 12.79 3.31 2.12
N SER A 42 13.20 3.44 3.38
CA SER A 42 14.11 4.51 3.82
C SER A 42 15.59 4.27 3.45
N ALA A 43 15.99 3.02 3.21
CA ALA A 43 17.33 2.67 2.75
C ALA A 43 17.58 3.02 1.27
N GLN A 44 16.54 3.35 0.49
CA GLN A 44 16.70 3.92 -0.85
C GLN A 44 17.01 5.42 -0.78
N GLY A 45 18.23 5.75 -0.31
CA GLY A 45 18.96 6.95 -0.75
C GLY A 45 18.60 8.32 -0.16
N GLY A 46 17.76 8.42 0.86
CA GLY A 46 17.44 9.69 1.52
C GLY A 46 17.94 9.80 2.95
N SER A 47 18.53 10.94 3.32
CA SER A 47 18.63 11.33 4.74
C SER A 47 17.23 11.23 5.36
N MET A 48 17.08 10.49 6.46
CA MET A 48 15.83 10.53 7.22
C MET A 48 15.51 12.00 7.51
N PRO A 49 14.37 12.53 7.05
CA PRO A 49 14.02 13.92 7.28
C PRO A 49 13.98 14.16 8.79
N THR A 50 14.63 15.24 9.25
CA THR A 50 14.65 15.60 10.67
C THR A 50 13.35 16.26 11.14
N ASP A 51 12.48 16.59 10.19
CA ASP A 51 11.14 17.15 10.41
C ASP A 51 10.07 16.07 10.56
N TYR A 52 8.94 16.43 11.19
CA TYR A 52 7.82 15.53 11.40
C TYR A 52 7.22 15.08 10.06
N LYS A 53 7.15 13.77 9.84
CA LYS A 53 6.48 13.15 8.69
C LYS A 53 5.31 12.30 9.18
N ALA A 54 4.14 12.48 8.56
CA ALA A 54 2.97 11.64 8.74
C ALA A 54 2.49 11.12 7.39
N LEU A 55 2.05 9.86 7.36
CA LEU A 55 1.39 9.24 6.21
C LEU A 55 -0.10 9.17 6.51
N VAL A 56 -0.92 9.77 5.64
CA VAL A 56 -2.38 9.69 5.71
C VAL A 56 -2.86 8.80 4.57
N CYS A 57 -3.38 7.62 4.90
CA CYS A 57 -3.97 6.70 3.94
C CYS A 57 -5.50 6.90 3.94
N ILE A 58 -6.05 7.35 2.82
CA ILE A 58 -7.50 7.55 2.66
C ILE A 58 -8.06 6.39 1.84
N PHE A 59 -8.99 5.63 2.42
CA PHE A 59 -9.72 4.58 1.72
C PHE A 59 -11.12 5.08 1.35
N LEU A 60 -11.42 5.13 0.05
CA LEU A 60 -12.64 5.74 -0.48
C LEU A 60 -13.85 4.78 -0.59
N ALA A 61 -13.70 3.51 -0.16
CA ALA A 61 -14.78 2.51 -0.07
C ALA A 61 -15.69 2.41 -1.32
N GLY A 62 -15.09 2.47 -2.53
CA GLY A 62 -15.82 2.41 -3.80
C GLY A 62 -16.31 3.77 -4.33
N GLY A 63 -16.07 4.87 -3.62
CA GLY A 63 -16.41 6.22 -4.05
C GLY A 63 -15.51 6.83 -5.13
N ASN A 64 -14.50 6.09 -5.62
CA ASN A 64 -13.64 6.53 -6.70
C ASN A 64 -13.73 5.59 -7.90
N ASP A 65 -14.00 6.16 -9.06
CA ASP A 65 -13.90 5.49 -10.35
C ASP A 65 -12.50 5.70 -10.91
N SER A 66 -11.62 4.71 -10.72
CA SER A 66 -10.21 4.80 -11.11
C SER A 66 -10.02 4.99 -12.61
N ASP A 67 -10.91 4.43 -13.43
CA ASP A 67 -10.84 4.53 -14.89
C ASP A 67 -11.16 5.94 -15.38
N ASN A 68 -11.94 6.70 -14.60
CA ASN A 68 -12.25 8.10 -14.90
C ASN A 68 -11.33 9.09 -14.17
N THR A 69 -10.59 8.65 -13.15
CA THR A 69 -9.60 9.47 -12.43
C THR A 69 -8.47 9.90 -13.35
N ILE A 70 -7.94 8.96 -14.13
CA ILE A 70 -6.83 9.15 -15.05
C ILE A 70 -7.07 8.35 -16.32
N VAL A 71 -7.07 9.06 -17.44
CA VAL A 71 -7.46 8.54 -18.74
C VAL A 71 -6.29 8.72 -19.71
N ALA A 72 -6.03 7.71 -20.54
CA ALA A 72 -5.08 7.83 -21.64
C ALA A 72 -5.65 8.75 -22.73
N THR A 73 -4.87 9.74 -23.17
CA THR A 73 -5.34 10.80 -24.08
C THR A 73 -4.91 10.62 -25.53
N ASN A 74 -4.10 9.60 -25.84
CA ASN A 74 -3.80 9.24 -27.23
C ASN A 74 -5.08 8.80 -27.95
N THR A 75 -5.21 9.16 -29.22
CA THR A 75 -6.42 8.92 -30.01
C THR A 75 -6.89 7.46 -29.97
N ALA A 76 -5.98 6.49 -30.14
CA ALA A 76 -6.34 5.07 -30.16
C ALA A 76 -6.78 4.55 -28.77
N ASP A 77 -6.06 4.93 -27.72
CA ASP A 77 -6.36 4.49 -26.35
C ASP A 77 -7.64 5.17 -25.81
N HIS A 78 -7.84 6.44 -26.13
CA HIS A 78 -9.05 7.19 -25.74
C HIS A 78 -10.29 6.66 -26.47
N ALA A 79 -10.17 6.31 -27.75
CA ALA A 79 -11.25 5.67 -28.49
C ALA A 79 -11.62 4.31 -27.89
N ASN A 80 -10.64 3.50 -27.49
CA ASN A 80 -10.88 2.23 -26.81
C ASN A 80 -11.54 2.44 -25.43
N TYR A 81 -11.08 3.44 -24.67
CA TYR A 81 -11.69 3.85 -23.40
C TYR A 81 -13.17 4.23 -23.59
N LEU A 82 -13.51 5.05 -24.60
CA LEU A 82 -14.91 5.40 -24.90
C LEU A 82 -15.74 4.19 -25.34
N ALA A 83 -15.17 3.25 -26.10
CA ALA A 83 -15.86 2.04 -26.52
C ALA A 83 -16.23 1.14 -25.32
N ILE A 84 -15.32 1.02 -24.35
CA ILE A 84 -15.53 0.22 -23.13
C ILE A 84 -16.49 0.94 -22.16
N ARG A 85 -16.33 2.25 -21.97
CA ARG A 85 -17.02 3.04 -20.93
C ARG A 85 -18.37 3.60 -21.39
N GLN A 86 -18.57 3.71 -22.70
CA GLN A 86 -19.81 4.20 -23.32
C GLN A 86 -20.25 5.54 -22.70
N LYS A 87 -21.43 5.57 -22.07
CA LYS A 87 -22.03 6.78 -21.46
C LYS A 87 -21.24 7.33 -20.26
N LEU A 88 -20.38 6.53 -19.65
CA LEU A 88 -19.54 6.94 -18.51
C LEU A 88 -18.17 7.47 -18.96
N GLY A 89 -17.90 7.45 -20.27
CA GLY A 89 -16.66 7.95 -20.85
C GLY A 89 -16.60 9.48 -20.87
N ILE A 90 -15.41 10.03 -20.61
CA ILE A 90 -15.15 11.47 -20.63
C ILE A 90 -14.58 11.88 -21.99
N ALA A 91 -15.15 12.92 -22.60
CA ALA A 91 -14.64 13.49 -23.83
C ALA A 91 -13.22 14.04 -23.65
N LEU A 92 -12.37 13.89 -24.68
CA LEU A 92 -10.96 14.29 -24.62
C LEU A 92 -10.80 15.77 -24.24
N SER A 93 -11.68 16.64 -24.75
CA SER A 93 -11.70 18.09 -24.47
C SER A 93 -11.95 18.45 -23.01
N ASN A 94 -12.56 17.53 -22.24
CA ASN A 94 -12.93 17.77 -20.84
C ASN A 94 -11.86 17.25 -19.87
N LEU A 95 -10.86 16.52 -20.36
CA LEU A 95 -9.78 16.01 -19.53
C LEU A 95 -8.72 17.09 -19.28
N HIS A 96 -8.20 17.14 -18.05
CA HIS A 96 -7.05 17.96 -17.73
C HIS A 96 -5.77 17.23 -18.08
N ALA A 97 -5.17 17.55 -19.23
CA ALA A 97 -3.88 16.99 -19.63
C ALA A 97 -2.80 17.22 -18.56
N ILE A 98 -2.02 16.18 -18.31
CA ILE A 98 -0.86 16.20 -17.39
C ILE A 98 0.42 15.87 -18.16
N THR A 99 1.53 16.45 -17.75
CA THR A 99 2.84 16.25 -18.41
C THR A 99 3.79 15.51 -17.47
N PRO A 100 3.78 14.17 -17.50
CA PRO A 100 4.67 13.38 -16.67
C PRO A 100 6.07 13.31 -17.27
N ASP A 101 7.10 13.31 -16.42
CA ASP A 101 8.50 13.18 -16.86
C ASP A 101 8.83 11.75 -17.30
N ASN A 102 8.03 10.80 -16.82
CA ASN A 102 8.14 9.40 -17.19
C ASN A 102 6.82 8.91 -17.82
N THR A 103 6.94 8.15 -18.90
CA THR A 103 5.79 7.47 -19.51
C THR A 103 5.93 5.97 -19.25
N PRO A 104 5.10 5.38 -18.36
CA PRO A 104 5.09 3.95 -18.09
C PRO A 104 4.97 3.08 -19.35
N VAL A 105 4.25 3.59 -20.34
CA VAL A 105 4.11 3.04 -21.69
C VAL A 105 4.62 4.11 -22.67
N PRO A 106 5.65 3.83 -23.49
CA PRO A 106 6.20 4.80 -24.43
C PRO A 106 5.13 5.38 -25.35
N GLY A 107 5.14 6.70 -25.52
CA GLY A 107 4.19 7.41 -26.37
C GLY A 107 2.79 7.59 -25.78
N ARG A 108 2.50 7.04 -24.59
CA ARG A 108 1.20 7.22 -23.93
C ARG A 108 1.15 8.55 -23.17
N THR A 109 0.14 9.35 -23.45
CA THR A 109 -0.19 10.60 -22.77
C THR A 109 -1.40 10.40 -21.87
N TYR A 110 -1.51 11.23 -20.83
CA TYR A 110 -2.54 11.07 -19.80
C TYR A 110 -3.25 12.38 -19.51
N GLY A 111 -4.48 12.27 -19.02
CA GLY A 111 -5.29 13.39 -18.54
C GLY A 111 -6.09 12.98 -17.31
N LEU A 112 -6.31 13.94 -16.43
CA LEU A 112 -7.08 13.78 -15.22
C LEU A 112 -8.56 14.13 -15.44
N HIS A 113 -9.41 13.56 -14.61
CA HIS A 113 -10.82 13.95 -14.50
C HIS A 113 -10.99 15.48 -14.36
N PRO A 114 -12.03 16.10 -14.97
CA PRO A 114 -12.29 17.54 -14.85
C PRO A 114 -12.31 18.04 -13.39
N SER A 115 -12.95 17.29 -12.49
CA SER A 115 -13.02 17.64 -11.06
C SER A 115 -11.68 17.60 -10.31
N LEU A 116 -10.61 17.10 -10.93
CA LEU A 116 -9.27 17.03 -10.33
C LEU A 116 -8.36 18.18 -10.78
N GLY A 117 -8.83 19.04 -11.70
CA GLY A 117 -8.12 20.26 -12.12
C GLY A 117 -8.24 21.42 -11.13
N VAL A 118 -9.29 21.44 -10.32
CA VAL A 118 -9.60 22.48 -9.34
C VAL A 118 -9.95 21.81 -8.00
N ALA A 119 -9.28 22.17 -6.90
CA ALA A 119 -9.77 21.74 -5.59
C ALA A 119 -10.96 22.64 -5.21
N GLY A 120 -12.06 22.05 -4.75
CA GLY A 120 -13.19 22.82 -4.24
C GLY A 120 -12.75 23.87 -3.21
N THR A 121 -13.39 25.06 -3.27
CA THR A 121 -13.22 26.19 -2.33
C THR A 121 -11.77 26.66 -2.11
N GLY A 122 -11.02 26.93 -3.19
CA GLY A 122 -9.87 27.84 -3.13
C GLY A 122 -8.47 27.23 -3.11
N GLY A 123 -8.31 25.93 -3.41
CA GLY A 123 -7.01 25.25 -3.48
C GLY A 123 -6.57 24.82 -4.88
N SER A 124 -5.26 24.56 -5.04
CA SER A 124 -4.68 23.85 -6.18
C SER A 124 -5.24 22.42 -6.26
N GLY A 125 -5.89 22.06 -7.37
CA GLY A 125 -6.37 20.69 -7.62
C GLY A 125 -5.23 19.66 -7.71
N ILE A 126 -5.56 18.37 -7.74
CA ILE A 126 -4.56 17.29 -7.91
C ILE A 126 -3.69 17.52 -9.14
N LYS A 127 -4.25 18.09 -10.22
CA LYS A 127 -3.46 18.49 -11.39
C LYS A 127 -2.32 19.43 -11.02
N ALA A 128 -2.60 20.53 -10.32
CA ALA A 128 -1.57 21.49 -9.94
C ALA A 128 -0.52 20.85 -9.00
N LEU A 129 -0.93 20.02 -8.05
CA LEU A 129 0.02 19.28 -7.20
C LEU A 129 0.90 18.32 -8.00
N PHE A 130 0.35 17.63 -9.01
CA PHE A 130 1.11 16.78 -9.92
C PHE A 130 2.12 17.60 -10.72
N GLU A 131 1.68 18.73 -11.28
CA GLU A 131 2.56 19.65 -11.99
C GLU A 131 3.63 20.27 -11.05
N GLU A 132 3.37 20.43 -9.77
CA GLU A 132 4.38 20.91 -8.79
C GLU A 132 5.35 19.80 -8.32
N GLY A 133 5.23 18.57 -8.83
CA GLY A 133 6.02 17.42 -8.36
C GLY A 133 5.66 16.94 -6.95
N LYS A 134 4.49 17.36 -6.44
CA LYS A 134 3.98 17.04 -5.10
C LYS A 134 2.95 15.91 -5.10
N ALA A 135 2.56 15.42 -6.26
CA ALA A 135 1.68 14.26 -6.39
C ALA A 135 2.26 13.26 -7.40
N ALA A 136 2.08 11.98 -7.09
CA ALA A 136 2.43 10.86 -7.96
C ALA A 136 1.23 9.93 -8.07
N MET A 137 1.06 9.30 -9.24
CA MET A 137 -0.01 8.33 -9.46
C MET A 137 0.60 6.96 -9.68
N ILE A 138 0.14 5.94 -8.96
CA ILE A 138 0.73 4.60 -9.05
C ILE A 138 -0.31 3.65 -9.63
N PHE A 139 0.07 2.96 -10.71
CA PHE A 139 -0.81 2.01 -11.39
C PHE A 139 -0.46 0.56 -11.05
N ASN A 140 -1.43 -0.33 -11.30
CA ASN A 140 -1.29 -1.79 -11.16
C ASN A 140 -0.87 -2.22 -9.75
N VAL A 141 -1.47 -1.57 -8.76
CA VAL A 141 -1.25 -1.86 -7.35
C VAL A 141 -2.38 -2.75 -6.86
N GLY A 142 -2.02 -3.88 -6.26
CA GLY A 142 -2.95 -4.89 -5.74
C GLY A 142 -2.29 -5.65 -4.59
N PRO A 143 -3.05 -6.40 -3.78
CA PRO A 143 -2.51 -7.17 -2.65
C PRO A 143 -1.81 -8.46 -3.12
N LEU A 144 -1.01 -8.40 -4.19
CA LEU A 144 -0.37 -9.55 -4.79
C LEU A 144 0.73 -10.14 -3.88
N LEU A 145 0.84 -11.46 -3.86
CA LEU A 145 1.86 -12.19 -3.08
C LEU A 145 3.25 -12.07 -3.68
N ALA A 146 3.32 -11.97 -5.00
CA ALA A 146 4.54 -11.84 -5.76
C ALA A 146 4.28 -11.04 -7.04
N PRO A 147 5.32 -10.46 -7.66
CA PRO A 147 5.21 -9.85 -8.99
C PRO A 147 4.58 -10.85 -9.96
N THR A 148 3.46 -10.47 -10.56
CA THR A 148 2.65 -11.34 -11.42
C THR A 148 2.47 -10.68 -12.78
N THR A 149 2.75 -11.41 -13.85
CA THR A 149 2.37 -10.98 -15.21
C THR A 149 1.01 -11.54 -15.61
N LYS A 150 0.40 -10.97 -16.66
CA LYS A 150 -0.83 -11.52 -17.24
C LYS A 150 -0.65 -12.98 -17.70
N ALA A 151 0.51 -13.31 -18.25
CA ALA A 151 0.81 -14.67 -18.68
C ALA A 151 0.90 -15.62 -17.48
N ASP A 152 1.54 -15.20 -16.38
CA ASP A 152 1.62 -16.02 -15.16
C ASP A 152 0.24 -16.29 -14.55
N PHE A 153 -0.62 -15.25 -14.54
CA PHE A 153 -1.99 -15.36 -14.09
C PHE A 153 -2.80 -16.36 -14.95
N LEU A 154 -2.73 -16.23 -16.28
CA LEU A 154 -3.47 -17.08 -17.22
C LEU A 154 -2.98 -18.54 -17.19
N ASN A 155 -1.69 -18.74 -17.00
CA ASN A 155 -1.07 -20.08 -16.96
C ASN A 155 -1.10 -20.71 -15.55
N GLY A 156 -1.54 -19.97 -14.52
CA GLY A 156 -1.58 -20.46 -13.14
C GLY A 156 -0.20 -20.75 -12.54
N THR A 157 0.85 -20.05 -12.97
CA THR A 157 2.25 -20.36 -12.61
C THR A 157 2.77 -19.57 -11.40
N VAL A 158 1.97 -18.65 -10.85
CA VAL A 158 2.34 -17.80 -9.72
C VAL A 158 1.32 -17.90 -8.59
N ALA A 159 1.79 -17.79 -7.35
CA ALA A 159 0.92 -17.74 -6.19
C ALA A 159 0.11 -16.43 -6.19
N LEU A 160 -1.21 -16.56 -6.09
CA LEU A 160 -2.15 -15.45 -6.06
C LEU A 160 -2.85 -15.37 -4.71
N PRO A 161 -3.30 -14.17 -4.28
CA PRO A 161 -4.14 -14.03 -3.11
C PRO A 161 -5.41 -14.88 -3.23
N PRO A 162 -5.88 -15.50 -2.14
CA PRO A 162 -7.16 -16.17 -2.14
C PRO A 162 -8.27 -15.15 -2.42
N GLN A 163 -9.34 -15.59 -3.10
CA GLN A 163 -10.49 -14.72 -3.41
C GLN A 163 -10.10 -13.46 -4.21
N LEU A 164 -9.09 -13.57 -5.07
CA LEU A 164 -8.78 -12.55 -6.07
C LEU A 164 -10.06 -12.22 -6.87
N PHE A 165 -10.31 -10.93 -7.10
CA PHE A 165 -11.55 -10.34 -7.65
C PHE A 165 -12.72 -10.11 -6.65
N SER A 166 -12.64 -10.61 -5.42
CA SER A 166 -13.56 -10.22 -4.36
C SER A 166 -13.17 -8.86 -3.78
N HIS A 167 -14.05 -7.87 -3.90
CA HIS A 167 -13.78 -6.49 -3.45
C HIS A 167 -13.73 -6.38 -1.92
N SER A 168 -14.62 -7.09 -1.23
CA SER A 168 -14.65 -7.15 0.24
C SER A 168 -13.40 -7.81 0.79
N ASP A 169 -12.96 -8.91 0.18
CA ASP A 169 -11.80 -9.65 0.66
C ASP A 169 -10.50 -8.89 0.42
N GLN A 170 -10.34 -8.32 -0.78
CA GLN A 170 -9.17 -7.48 -1.08
C GLN A 170 -9.11 -6.23 -0.19
N THR A 171 -10.25 -5.67 0.22
CA THR A 171 -10.28 -4.58 1.20
C THR A 171 -9.70 -5.03 2.53
N ILE A 172 -10.02 -6.23 3.00
CA ILE A 172 -9.47 -6.78 4.24
C ILE A 172 -7.97 -7.06 4.08
N HIS A 173 -7.52 -7.58 2.93
CA HIS A 173 -6.10 -7.76 2.65
C HIS A 173 -5.32 -6.44 2.73
N TRP A 174 -5.86 -5.35 2.18
CA TRP A 174 -5.25 -4.01 2.27
C TRP A 174 -5.20 -3.44 3.70
N GLN A 175 -6.22 -3.71 4.51
CA GLN A 175 -6.30 -3.19 5.88
C GLN A 175 -5.50 -4.00 6.90
N THR A 176 -5.30 -5.29 6.65
CA THR A 176 -4.59 -6.21 7.55
C THR A 176 -3.15 -6.46 7.15
N SER A 177 -2.79 -6.18 5.89
CA SER A 177 -1.51 -6.56 5.28
C SER A 177 -1.25 -8.07 5.29
N ILE A 178 -2.31 -8.90 5.31
CA ILE A 178 -2.23 -10.36 5.25
C ILE A 178 -2.85 -10.82 3.92
N PRO A 179 -2.08 -10.87 2.82
CA PRO A 179 -2.62 -11.18 1.49
C PRO A 179 -2.70 -12.68 1.17
N ASP A 180 -2.15 -13.56 2.00
CA ASP A 180 -1.97 -14.99 1.73
C ASP A 180 -3.08 -15.88 2.29
N GLN A 181 -4.00 -15.32 3.08
CA GLN A 181 -5.06 -16.06 3.76
C GLN A 181 -6.46 -15.55 3.36
N PRO A 182 -7.48 -16.43 3.28
CA PRO A 182 -8.86 -16.01 3.10
C PRO A 182 -9.29 -15.09 4.25
N PRO A 183 -9.96 -13.95 3.97
CA PRO A 183 -10.49 -13.12 5.03
C PRO A 183 -11.58 -13.85 5.82
N THR A 184 -11.44 -13.87 7.14
CA THR A 184 -12.40 -14.55 8.02
C THR A 184 -13.54 -13.59 8.39
N PRO A 185 -14.82 -13.94 8.11
CA PRO A 185 -15.96 -13.12 8.52
C PRO A 185 -16.14 -13.26 10.05
N SER A 186 -16.01 -12.15 10.78
CA SER A 186 -16.24 -12.02 12.23
C SER A 186 -15.51 -13.03 13.14
N GLY A 187 -14.52 -12.55 13.89
CA GLY A 187 -14.21 -13.08 15.23
C GLY A 187 -14.02 -14.60 15.35
N GLU A 188 -12.88 -15.08 14.87
CA GLU A 188 -12.01 -15.98 15.63
C GLU A 188 -12.37 -17.48 15.81
N PRO A 189 -11.33 -18.34 15.79
CA PRO A 189 -11.02 -19.08 17.01
C PRO A 189 -9.50 -19.14 17.32
N ASP A 190 -8.84 -18.00 17.40
CA ASP A 190 -7.61 -17.82 18.18
C ASP A 190 -7.53 -16.46 18.90
N GLY A 191 -8.16 -16.43 20.08
CA GLY A 191 -8.40 -15.38 21.10
C GLY A 191 -7.37 -14.27 21.30
N MET A 192 -6.96 -13.50 20.28
CA MET A 192 -6.06 -12.37 20.44
C MET A 192 -6.51 -11.16 19.63
N THR A 193 -7.26 -10.30 20.30
CA THR A 193 -7.37 -8.87 20.04
C THR A 193 -5.98 -8.26 19.83
N ARG A 194 -5.43 -8.37 18.63
CA ARG A 194 -4.16 -7.73 18.30
C ARG A 194 -4.47 -6.25 18.14
N CYS A 195 -3.92 -5.50 19.09
CA CYS A 195 -3.99 -4.06 19.16
C CYS A 195 -3.62 -3.48 17.80
N ARG A 196 -4.61 -2.88 17.13
CA ARG A 196 -4.44 -1.99 15.98
C ARG A 196 -3.72 -0.74 16.49
N ILE A 197 -2.40 -0.78 16.63
CA ILE A 197 -1.59 0.35 17.10
C ILE A 197 -1.06 1.11 15.90
N TRP A 198 -1.69 2.25 15.66
CA TRP A 198 -1.06 3.43 15.10
C TRP A 198 -0.20 4.05 16.22
N SER A 199 1.05 4.41 15.92
CA SER A 199 2.06 5.09 16.79
C SER A 199 3.07 4.18 17.51
N ILE A 200 4.36 4.38 17.19
CA ILE A 200 5.48 4.11 18.09
C ILE A 200 6.64 5.09 17.85
N SER A 201 7.16 5.60 18.97
CA SER A 201 8.27 6.55 19.11
C SER A 201 9.65 5.86 19.03
N ILE A 202 10.65 6.58 18.52
CA ILE A 202 11.93 6.07 17.99
C ILE A 202 13.06 6.25 19.02
N ARG A 203 13.93 5.25 19.20
CA ARG A 203 15.35 5.46 19.55
C ARG A 203 16.29 4.52 18.76
N PRO A 204 17.49 4.96 18.33
CA PRO A 204 18.26 4.27 17.29
C PRO A 204 19.56 3.58 17.80
N ARG A 205 19.99 2.49 17.14
CA ARG A 205 21.41 2.08 16.92
C ARG A 205 21.55 0.80 16.03
N PRO A 206 22.75 0.45 15.47
CA PRO A 206 23.08 0.73 14.07
C PRO A 206 23.39 -0.50 13.15
N THR A 207 23.04 -0.31 11.87
CA THR A 207 23.65 -0.71 10.57
C THR A 207 24.21 -2.11 10.30
N CYS A 208 23.70 -2.75 9.22
CA CYS A 208 24.48 -3.51 8.24
C CYS A 208 23.88 -3.37 6.82
N SER A 209 24.75 -3.27 5.82
CA SER A 209 24.54 -2.84 4.41
C SER A 209 23.95 -3.92 3.48
N ALA A 210 23.10 -3.53 2.52
CA ALA A 210 22.50 -4.44 1.51
C ALA A 210 22.92 -4.05 0.07
N LYS A 211 23.29 -5.07 -0.74
CA LYS A 211 23.67 -4.95 -2.17
C LYS A 211 22.44 -4.89 -3.12
N PRO A 212 22.58 -4.35 -4.34
CA PRO A 212 21.47 -4.10 -5.27
C PRO A 212 21.08 -5.31 -6.15
N MET A 213 19.78 -5.43 -6.49
CA MET A 213 19.20 -6.44 -7.41
C MET A 213 18.86 -5.86 -8.80
N PRO A 214 18.92 -6.65 -9.89
CA PRO A 214 18.73 -6.20 -11.27
C PRO A 214 17.25 -6.07 -11.71
N PRO A 215 16.96 -5.44 -12.87
CA PRO A 215 15.66 -4.83 -13.15
C PRO A 215 14.88 -5.57 -14.24
N ARG A 216 13.95 -6.46 -13.88
CA ARG A 216 12.84 -6.90 -14.75
C ARG A 216 11.65 -7.31 -13.88
N TRP A 217 10.81 -6.35 -13.53
CA TRP A 217 9.65 -6.60 -12.68
C TRP A 217 8.39 -6.01 -13.30
N ALA A 218 7.23 -6.59 -12.97
CA ALA A 218 5.97 -5.86 -12.93
C ALA A 218 6.03 -4.87 -11.74
N VAL A 219 6.88 -3.85 -11.84
CA VAL A 219 6.99 -2.79 -10.83
C VAL A 219 5.69 -1.97 -10.90
N PRO A 220 5.10 -1.59 -9.75
CA PRO A 220 4.17 -0.47 -9.71
C PRO A 220 4.77 0.69 -10.53
N ARG A 221 4.11 1.08 -11.61
CA ARG A 221 4.60 2.19 -12.44
C ARG A 221 3.98 3.46 -11.90
N ALA A 222 4.84 4.32 -11.36
CA ALA A 222 4.42 5.64 -10.94
C ALA A 222 4.45 6.57 -12.16
N LEU A 223 3.46 7.45 -12.25
CA LEU A 223 3.51 8.67 -13.02
C LEU A 223 4.01 9.77 -12.09
N VAL A 224 5.09 10.45 -12.45
CA VAL A 224 5.71 11.49 -11.63
C VAL A 224 6.08 12.69 -12.48
N ARG A 225 6.17 13.84 -11.81
CA ARG A 225 6.84 15.05 -12.28
C ARG A 225 7.85 15.45 -11.21
N SER A 226 9.02 15.92 -11.62
CA SER A 226 10.13 16.32 -10.74
C SER A 226 10.36 17.83 -10.75
#